data_AF-A0A923YS57-F1
#
_entry.id   AF-A0A923YS57-F1
#
_cell.length_a   1.000
_cell.length_b   1.000
_cell.length_c   1.000
_cell.angle_alpha   90.00
_cell.angle_beta   90.00
_cell.angle_gamma   90.00
#
_symmetry.space_group_name_H-M   'P 1'
#
loop_
_entity.id
_entity.type
_entity.pdbx_description
1 polymer ?
#
loop_
_entity_poly.entity_id
_entity_poly.type
_entity_poly.pdbx_seq_one_letter_code
_entity_poly.pdbx_strand_id
1 'polypeptide(L)' 'EYNFSKPYSEDTAKVIDEEISNLIESQYQRAIHILEENKDKLNQLADILIEKEVIFKDDLENIFGKRPFDKNLQEETSL' A
#
# COMPACT_ATOMS: atom_id res chain seq x y z
N GLU A 1 17.24 24.51 -19.47
CA GLU A 1 17.01 23.37 -20.36
C GLU A 1 17.74 22.16 -19.81
N TYR A 2 17.01 21.14 -19.32
CA TYR A 2 17.60 19.87 -18.91
C TYR A 2 17.89 19.06 -20.18
N ASN A 3 19.09 19.24 -20.74
CA ASN A 3 19.64 18.33 -21.74
C ASN A 3 19.99 17.01 -21.04
N PHE A 4 18.97 16.19 -20.78
CA PHE A 4 19.11 14.83 -20.31
C PHE A 4 19.52 13.96 -21.50
N SER A 5 20.77 14.12 -21.97
CA SER A 5 21.36 13.11 -22.84
C SER A 5 21.54 11.87 -21.97
N LYS A 6 20.57 10.95 -22.04
CA LYS A 6 20.52 9.71 -21.27
C LYS A 6 21.88 9.00 -21.43
N PRO A 7 22.70 8.84 -20.37
CA PRO A 7 24.06 8.29 -20.48
C PRO A 7 24.05 6.76 -20.59
N TYR A 8 23.18 6.23 -21.44
CA TYR A 8 22.95 4.79 -21.60
C TYR A 8 22.41 4.52 -23.01
N SER A 9 22.76 3.37 -23.57
CA SER A 9 22.31 2.95 -24.90
C SER A 9 20.79 2.79 -24.94
N GLU A 10 20.20 2.85 -26.15
CA GLU A 10 18.77 2.59 -26.34
C GLU A 10 18.37 1.21 -25.80
N ASP A 11 19.24 0.21 -25.94
CA ASP A 11 19.05 -1.12 -25.36
C ASP A 11 18.90 -1.07 -23.83
N THR A 12 19.78 -0.34 -23.14
CA THR A 12 19.70 -0.17 -21.69
C THR A 12 18.46 0.63 -21.28
N ALA A 13 18.06 1.64 -22.06
CA ALA A 13 16.82 2.38 -21.81
C ALA A 13 15.59 1.47 -21.91
N LYS A 14 15.57 0.58 -22.90
CA LYS A 14 14.48 -0.40 -23.07
C LYS A 14 14.39 -1.37 -21.90
N VAL A 15 15.52 -1.89 -21.44
CA VAL A 15 15.57 -2.79 -20.27
C VAL A 15 15.07 -2.05 -19.01
N ILE A 16 15.42 -0.77 -18.84
CA ILE A 16 14.92 0.04 -17.71
C ILE A 16 13.39 0.19 -17.77
N ASP A 17 12.84 0.53 -18.93
CA ASP A 17 11.39 0.72 -19.08
C ASP A 17 10.60 -0.59 -18.87
N GLU A 18 11.17 -1.73 -19.30
CA GLU A 18 10.61 -3.07 -19.05
C GLU A 18 10.60 -3.41 -17.55
N GLU A 19 11.71 -3.19 -16.84
CA GLU A 19 11.79 -3.43 -15.39
C GLU A 19 10.86 -2.53 -14.59
N ILE A 20 10.74 -1.25 -14.96
CA ILE A 20 9.80 -0.31 -14.32
C ILE A 20 8.36 -0.78 -14.52
N SER A 21 8.01 -1.20 -15.74
CA SER A 21 6.68 -1.71 -16.04
C SER A 21 6.36 -2.96 -15.23
N ASN A 22 7.31 -3.91 -15.15
CA ASN A 22 7.19 -5.11 -14.33
C ASN A 22 7.03 -4.78 -12.84
N LEU A 23 7.79 -3.82 -12.33
CA LEU A 23 7.70 -3.38 -10.94
C LEU A 23 6.31 -2.81 -10.64
N ILE A 24 5.82 -1.89 -11.48
CA ILE A 24 4.49 -1.28 -11.32
C ILE A 24 3.41 -2.36 -11.33
N GLU A 25 3.45 -3.27 -12.30
CA GLU A 25 2.48 -4.35 -12.41
C GLU A 25 2.51 -5.26 -11.17
N SER A 26 3.69 -5.65 -10.70
CA SER A 26 3.82 -6.50 -9.49
C SER A 26 3.23 -5.83 -8.25
N GLN A 27 3.43 -4.52 -8.11
CA GLN A 27 2.92 -3.75 -6.99
C GLN A 27 1.41 -3.52 -7.09
N TYR A 28 0.89 -3.36 -8.30
CA TYR A 28 -0.53 -3.29 -8.58
C TYR A 28 -1.23 -4.61 -8.23
N GLN A 29 -0.71 -5.74 -8.72
CA GLN A 29 -1.24 -7.07 -8.39
C GLN A 29 -1.17 -7.35 -6.89
N ARG A 30 -0.08 -6.95 -6.22
CA ARG A 30 0.04 -7.06 -4.76
C ARG A 30 -1.02 -6.23 -4.04
N ALA A 31 -1.30 -5.01 -4.50
CA ALA A 31 -2.35 -4.18 -3.91
C ALA A 31 -3.73 -4.83 -4.08
N ILE A 32 -4.04 -5.37 -5.26
CA ILE A 32 -5.28 -6.14 -5.50
C ILE A 32 -5.35 -7.32 -4.54
N HIS A 33 -4.28 -8.11 -4.45
CA HIS A 33 -4.25 -9.29 -3.59
C HIS A 33 -4.53 -8.93 -2.12
N ILE A 34 -3.89 -7.88 -1.60
CA ILE A 34 -4.15 -7.40 -0.23
C ILE A 34 -5.62 -6.99 -0.04
N LEU A 35 -6.21 -6.31 -1.04
CA LEU A 35 -7.61 -5.91 -1.01
C LEU A 35 -8.56 -7.10 -1.10
N GLU A 36 -8.21 -8.12 -1.89
CA GLU A 36 -8.99 -9.36 -2.00
C GLU A 36 -8.92 -10.20 -0.73
N GLU A 37 -7.74 -10.39 -0.15
CA GLU A 37 -7.55 -11.10 1.12
C GLU A 37 -8.29 -10.41 2.28
N ASN A 38 -8.40 -9.08 2.24
CA ASN A 38 -9.10 -8.30 3.26
C ASN A 38 -10.49 -7.83 2.81
N LYS A 39 -11.06 -8.42 1.76
CA LYS A 39 -12.34 -8.01 1.17
C LYS A 39 -13.49 -8.07 2.19
N ASP A 40 -13.50 -9.09 3.05
CA ASP A 40 -14.49 -9.22 4.12
C ASP A 40 -14.44 -8.06 5.11
N LYS A 41 -13.22 -7.62 5.47
CA LYS A 41 -13.01 -6.45 6.35
C LYS A 41 -13.38 -5.14 5.66
N LEU A 42 -13.12 -5.05 4.35
CA LEU A 42 -13.51 -3.90 3.54
C LEU A 42 -15.05 -3.77 3.48
N ASN A 43 -15.76 -4.89 3.34
CA ASN A 43 -17.22 -4.92 3.38
C ASN A 43 -17.74 -4.50 4.76
N GLN A 44 -17.16 -5.02 5.85
CA GLN A 44 -17.53 -4.60 7.21
C GLN A 44 -17.31 -3.10 7.42
N LEU A 45 -16.20 -2.55 6.92
CA LEU A 45 -15.95 -1.10 6.96
C LEU A 45 -17.01 -0.32 6.18
N ALA A 46 -17.40 -0.80 5.00
CA ALA A 46 -18.44 -0.18 4.19
C ALA A 46 -19.80 -0.20 4.89
N ASP A 47 -20.19 -1.32 5.51
CA ASP A 47 -21.43 -1.43 6.27
C ASP A 47 -21.44 -0.46 7.46
N ILE A 48 -20.33 -0.35 8.20
CA ILE A 48 -20.22 0.62 9.29
C ILE A 48 -20.29 2.05 8.79
N LEU A 49 -19.69 2.37 7.63
CA LEU A 49 -19.76 3.71 7.04
C LEU A 49 -21.19 4.07 6.57
N ILE A 50 -21.99 3.07 6.18
CA ILE A 50 -23.40 3.25 5.86
C ILE A 50 -24.21 3.57 7.13
N GLU A 51 -23.91 2.93 8.26
CA GLU A 51 -24.59 3.19 9.53
C GLU A 51 -24.08 4.45 10.25
N LYS A 52 -22.78 4.74 10.14
CA LYS A 52 -22.08 5.87 10.76
C LYS A 52 -21.30 6.63 9.69
N GLU A 53 -21.74 7.84 9.35
CA GLU A 53 -21.04 8.73 8.41
C GLU A 53 -19.61 9.09 8.86
N VAL A 54 -19.28 8.91 10.15
CA VAL A 54 -17.96 9.16 10.72
C VAL A 54 -17.51 7.94 11.52
N ILE A 55 -16.33 7.41 11.18
CA ILE A 55 -15.65 6.33 11.89
C ILE A 55 -14.39 6.84 12.58
N PHE A 56 -14.05 6.27 13.73
CA PHE A 56 -12.87 6.62 14.49
C PHE A 56 -11.81 5.52 14.43
N LYS A 57 -10.61 5.82 14.95
CA LYS A 57 -9.48 4.87 15.00
C LYS A 57 -9.88 3.56 15.68
N ASP A 58 -10.70 3.62 16.73
CA ASP A 58 -11.15 2.45 17.47
C ASP A 58 -12.05 1.53 16.62
N ASP A 59 -12.90 2.08 15.76
CA ASP A 59 -13.73 1.29 14.84
C ASP A 59 -12.84 0.55 13.81
N LEU A 60 -11.77 1.20 13.32
CA LEU A 60 -10.79 0.56 12.45
C LEU A 60 -10.00 -0.54 13.17
N GLU A 61 -9.63 -0.34 14.44
CA GLU A 61 -8.96 -1.38 15.24
C GLU A 61 -9.88 -2.57 15.53
N ASN A 62 -11.20 -2.37 15.64
CA ASN A 62 -12.16 -3.47 15.77
C ASN A 62 -12.27 -4.31 14.48
N ILE A 63 -12.19 -3.67 13.31
CA ILE A 63 -12.33 -4.34 12.00
C ILE A 63 -11.02 -4.98 11.54
N PHE A 64 -9.91 -4.24 11.63
CA PHE A 64 -8.61 -4.64 11.10
C PHE A 64 -7.67 -5.22 12.17
N GLY A 65 -8.01 -5.07 13.45
CA GLY A 65 -7.15 -5.41 14.58
C GLY A 65 -6.18 -4.28 14.92
N LYS A 66 -5.41 -4.48 16.00
CA LYS A 66 -4.32 -3.56 16.36
C LYS A 66 -3.27 -3.52 15.26
N ARG A 67 -2.76 -2.32 14.99
CA ARG A 67 -1.72 -2.12 13.97
C ARG A 67 -0.44 -2.86 14.37
N PRO A 68 0.06 -3.81 13.56
CA PRO A 68 1.28 -4.55 13.90
C PRO A 68 2.55 -3.68 13.88
N PHE A 69 2.48 -2.48 13.28
CA PHE A 69 3.60 -1.53 13.18
C PHE A 69 3.27 -0.19 13.84
N ASP A 70 2.69 -0.21 15.04
CA ASP A 70 2.53 1.04 15.80
C ASP A 70 3.91 1.61 16.15
N LYS A 71 4.21 2.81 15.64
CA LYS A 71 5.48 3.50 15.89
C LYS A 71 5.68 3.83 17.37
N ASN A 72 4.61 3.82 18.17
CA ASN A 72 4.69 4.06 19.61
C ASN A 72 5.09 2.81 20.42
N LEU A 73 5.05 1.60 19.86
CA LEU A 73 5.43 0.37 20.59
C LEU A 73 6.93 0.05 20.51
N GLN A 74 7.65 0.64 19.54
CA GLN A 74 9.10 0.42 19.39
C GLN A 74 9.92 1.10 20.49
N GLU A 75 9.37 2.13 21.14
CA GLU A 75 10.05 2.82 22.25
C GLU A 75 9.99 2.03 23.56
N GLU A 76 8.92 1.26 23.82
CA GLU A 76 8.78 0.48 25.07
C GLU A 76 9.62 -0.80 25.11
N THR A 77 10.02 -1.35 23.95
CA THR A 77 10.83 -2.59 23.92
C THR A 77 12.34 -2.31 23.98
N SER A 78 12.74 -1.04 24.12
CA SER A 78 14.14 -0.60 24.13
C SER A 78 14.62 -0.04 25.49
N LEU A 79 13.86 -0.24 26.58
CA LEU A 79 14.22 0.13 27.95
C LEU A 79 14.44 -1.10 28.84
#